data_AF-A0A0C9UHV3-F1
#
_entry.id   AF-A0A0C9UHV3-F1
#
_cell.length_a   1.000
_cell.length_b   1.000
_cell.length_c   1.000
_cell.angle_alpha   90.00
_cell.angle_beta   90.00
_cell.angle_gamma   90.00
#
_symmetry.space_group_name_H-M   'P 1'
#
loop_
_entity.id
_entity.type
_entity.pdbx_description
1 polymer ?
#
loop_
_entity_poly.entity_id
_entity_poly.type
_entity_poly.pdbx_seq_one_letter_code
_entity_poly.pdbx_strand_id
1 'polypeptide(L)' 'MWSIVDEDAPVVANAFYSRLLGKGKYSVRKDGSLQVAYVLYEAVQELREKVGKMNFVKWVLFIHFGS' A
#
# COMPACT_ATOMS: atom_id res chain seq x y z
N MET A 1 13.86 11.51 -1.62
CA MET A 1 12.87 10.73 -0.83
C MET A 1 12.63 11.52 0.44
N TRP A 2 11.37 11.72 0.84
CA TRP A 2 10.98 12.58 1.96
C TRP A 2 10.85 11.73 3.22
N SER A 3 10.93 12.36 4.41
CA SER A 3 10.67 11.65 5.66
C SER A 3 9.20 11.26 5.73
N ILE A 4 8.93 10.01 6.08
CA ILE A 4 7.61 9.53 6.51
C ILE A 4 7.56 9.53 8.04
N VAL A 5 6.36 9.43 8.60
CA VAL A 5 6.19 9.26 10.05
C VAL A 5 6.35 7.78 10.37
N ASP A 6 7.25 7.47 11.30
CA ASP A 6 7.65 6.10 11.63
C ASP A 6 6.48 5.19 12.00
N GLU A 7 5.45 5.71 12.67
CA GLU A 7 4.27 4.93 13.08
C GLU A 7 3.37 4.51 11.91
N ASP A 8 3.42 5.23 10.78
CA ASP A 8 2.55 4.99 9.63
C ASP A 8 3.16 3.94 8.67
N ALA A 9 4.49 3.81 8.65
CA ALA A 9 5.18 2.88 7.75
C ALA A 9 4.83 1.41 8.02
N PRO A 10 4.79 0.91 9.28
CA PRO A 10 4.37 -0.45 9.59
C PRO A 10 2.92 -0.75 9.19
N VAL A 11 2.03 0.25 9.23
CA VAL A 11 0.62 0.08 8.82
C VAL A 11 0.57 -0.29 7.34
N VAL A 12 1.22 0.51 6.48
CA VAL A 12 1.24 0.26 5.03
C VAL A 12 2.01 -1.02 4.71
N ALA A 13 3.15 -1.28 5.35
CA ALA A 13 3.96 -2.46 5.11
C ALA A 13 3.19 -3.76 5.46
N ASN A 14 2.56 -3.82 6.64
CA ASN A 14 1.76 -4.99 7.05
C ASN A 14 0.58 -5.21 6.10
N ALA A 15 -0.14 -4.14 5.78
CA ALA A 15 -1.27 -4.15 4.86
C ALA A 15 -0.87 -4.64 3.46
N PHE A 16 0.26 -4.15 2.95
CA PHE A 16 0.79 -4.47 1.63
C PHE A 16 1.27 -5.93 1.56
N TYR A 17 2.16 -6.35 2.45
CA TYR A 17 2.70 -7.72 2.41
C TYR A 17 1.65 -8.78 2.73
N SER A 18 0.70 -8.51 3.62
CA SER A 18 -0.40 -9.43 3.90
C SER A 18 -1.28 -9.66 2.67
N ARG A 19 -1.52 -8.62 1.87
CA ARG A 19 -2.30 -8.73 0.61
C ARG A 19 -1.48 -9.33 -0.53
N LEU A 20 -0.20 -8.98 -0.63
CA LEU A 20 0.70 -9.45 -1.69
C LEU A 20 1.03 -10.94 -1.55
N LEU A 21 1.40 -11.36 -0.34
CA LEU A 21 1.85 -12.72 -0.01
C LEU A 21 0.73 -13.61 0.53
N GLY A 22 -0.38 -13.02 1.00
CA GLY A 22 -1.56 -13.78 1.40
C GLY A 22 -2.20 -14.49 0.21
N LYS A 23 -2.99 -15.53 0.49
CA LYS A 23 -3.78 -16.30 -0.49
C LYS A 23 -4.95 -15.50 -1.12
N GLY A 24 -4.84 -14.17 -1.19
CA GLY A 24 -5.88 -13.30 -1.73
C GLY A 24 -5.94 -13.38 -3.25
N LYS A 25 -7.16 -13.33 -3.81
CA LYS A 25 -7.43 -13.38 -5.27
C LYS A 25 -6.84 -12.21 -6.07
N TYR A 26 -6.32 -11.18 -5.39
CA TYR A 26 -5.97 -9.90 -6.00
C TYR A 26 -4.47 -9.76 -6.29
N SER A 27 -3.59 -10.55 -5.68
CA SER A 27 -2.15 -10.35 -5.84
C SER A 27 -1.63 -10.79 -7.21
N VAL A 28 -2.26 -11.77 -7.87
CA VAL A 28 -1.79 -12.36 -9.14
C VAL A 28 -2.84 -12.17 -10.24
N ARG A 29 -2.42 -11.66 -11.40
CA ARG A 29 -3.19 -11.55 -12.64
C ARG A 29 -3.31 -12.89 -13.34
N LYS A 30 -4.21 -12.99 -14.33
CA LYS A 30 -4.41 -14.21 -15.13
C LYS A 30 -3.13 -14.66 -15.88
N ASP A 31 -2.22 -13.75 -16.16
CA ASP A 31 -0.94 -13.98 -16.84
C ASP A 31 0.21 -14.34 -15.86
N GLY A 32 -0.07 -14.46 -14.57
CA GLY A 32 0.92 -14.75 -13.53
C GLY A 32 1.68 -13.53 -13.00
N SER A 33 1.40 -12.31 -13.51
CA SER A 33 2.03 -11.08 -13.01
C SER A 33 1.41 -10.63 -11.68
N LEU A 34 2.18 -9.93 -10.84
CA LEU A 34 1.67 -9.39 -9.58
C LEU A 34 0.91 -8.07 -9.83
N GLN A 35 -0.22 -7.83 -9.14
CA GLN A 35 -0.94 -6.55 -9.14
C GLN A 35 -0.38 -5.58 -8.10
N VAL A 36 0.94 -5.37 -8.11
CA VAL A 36 1.68 -4.65 -7.07
C VAL A 36 1.13 -3.24 -6.84
N ALA A 37 0.87 -2.49 -7.92
CA ALA A 37 0.31 -1.14 -7.84
C ALA A 37 -1.06 -1.10 -7.14
N TYR A 38 -1.92 -2.08 -7.42
CA TYR A 38 -3.25 -2.16 -6.81
C TYR A 38 -3.17 -2.57 -5.33
N VAL A 39 -2.28 -3.51 -5.01
CA VAL A 39 -2.04 -3.91 -3.61
C VAL A 39 -1.51 -2.74 -2.79
N LEU A 40 -0.61 -1.92 -3.35
CA LEU A 40 -0.15 -0.69 -2.68
C LEU A 40 -1.29 0.30 -2.51
N TYR A 41 -2.13 0.50 -3.53
CA TYR A 41 -3.29 1.38 -3.44
C TYR A 41 -4.21 0.99 -2.26
N GLU A 42 -4.53 -0.29 -2.09
CA GLU A 42 -5.36 -0.74 -0.95
C GLU A 42 -4.67 -0.54 0.40
N ALA A 43 -3.36 -0.79 0.49
CA ALA A 43 -2.60 -0.56 1.72
C ALA A 43 -2.54 0.93 2.11
N VAL A 44 -2.43 1.82 1.12
CA VAL A 44 -2.44 3.28 1.35
C VAL A 44 -3.84 3.77 1.71
N GLN A 45 -4.91 3.17 1.16
CA GLN A 45 -6.28 3.49 1.57
C GLN A 45 -6.52 3.18 3.04
N GLU A 46 -6.01 2.06 3.55
CA GLU A 46 -6.11 1.70 4.96
C GLU A 46 -5.45 2.75 5.88
N LEU A 47 -4.25 3.23 5.50
CA LEU A 47 -3.60 4.33 6.21
C LEU A 47 -4.43 5.62 6.10
N ARG A 48 -4.92 5.96 4.91
CA ARG A 48 -5.71 7.17 4.65
C ARG A 48 -7.00 7.22 5.47
N GLU A 49 -7.65 6.08 5.68
CA GLU A 49 -8.83 5.97 6.55
C GLU A 49 -8.45 6.17 8.02
N LYS A 50 -7.33 5.59 8.46
CA LYS A 50 -6.83 5.70 9.84
C LYS A 50 -6.40 7.13 10.21
N VAL A 51 -5.65 7.79 9.34
CA VAL A 51 -5.07 9.13 9.61
C VAL A 51 -5.96 10.27 9.12
N GLY A 52 -7.00 9.98 8.33
CA GLY A 52 -7.90 10.97 7.77
C GLY A 52 -7.52 11.45 6.37
N LYS A 53 -8.54 11.63 5.52
CA LYS A 53 -8.38 11.93 4.09
C LYS A 53 -7.60 13.20 3.78
N MET A 54 -7.64 14.19 4.68
CA MET A 54 -6.98 15.49 4.49
C MET A 54 -5.53 15.53 4.99
N ASN A 55 -5.06 14.48 5.68
CA ASN A 55 -3.68 14.40 6.15
C ASN A 55 -2.76 13.87 5.04
N PHE A 56 -2.72 14.58 3.90
CA PHE A 56 -2.00 14.17 2.68
C PHE A 56 -0.54 13.80 2.94
N VAL A 57 0.15 14.56 3.80
CA VAL A 57 1.56 14.33 4.16
C VAL A 57 1.81 12.95 4.77
N LYS A 58 0.77 12.31 5.32
CA LYS A 58 0.86 10.98 5.94
C LYS A 58 0.86 9.85 4.92
N TRP A 59 0.14 9.99 3.80
CA TRP A 59 -0.16 8.86 2.91
C TRP A 59 0.20 9.07 1.43
N VAL A 60 0.37 10.31 0.96
CA VAL A 60 0.70 10.59 -0.47
C VAL A 60 2.08 10.08 -0.86
N LEU A 61 3.00 9.92 0.10
CA LEU A 61 4.40 9.56 -0.14
C LEU A 61 4.62 8.08 -0.51
N PHE A 62 3.61 7.23 -0.34
CA PHE A 62 3.69 5.82 -0.72
C PHE A 62 3.38 5.66 -2.22
N ILE A 63 4.44 5.52 -3.01
CA ILE A 63 4.37 5.42 -4.48
C ILE A 63 4.95 4.11 -4.97
N HIS A 64 4.37 3.58 -6.04
CA HIS A 64 4.91 2.43 -6.77
C HIS A 64 5.51 2.91 -8.09
N PHE A 65 6.72 2.47 -8.40
CA PHE A 65 7.36 2.63 -9.70
C PHE A 65 7.70 1.23 -10.24
N GLY A 66 7.09 0.85 -11.36
CA GLY A 66 7.26 -0.48 -11.95
C GLY A 66 6.00 -0.99 -12.63
N SER A 67 6.06 -2.23 -13.13
CA SER A 67 4.98 -2.95 -13.80
C SER A 67 4.71 -4.29 -13.12
#